data_AF-A0A5K1ETH2-F1
#
_entry.id   AF-A0A5K1ETH2-F1
#
_cell.length_a   1.000
_cell.length_b   1.000
_cell.length_c   1.000
_cell.angle_alpha   90.00
_cell.angle_beta   90.00
_cell.angle_gamma   90.00
#
_symmetry.space_group_name_H-M   'P 1'
#
loop_
_entity.id
_entity.type
_entity.pdbx_description
1 polymer ?
#
loop_
_entity_poly.entity_id
_entity_poly.type
_entity_poly.pdbx_seq_one_letter_code
_entity_poly.pdbx_strand_id
1 'polypeptide(L)' 'MKEMLNTSGFGYDPINKCIEVDPQVWNDYIE' A
#
# COMPACT_ATOMS: atom_id res chain seq x y z
N MET A 1 -2.20 6.45 6.64
CA MET A 1 -1.87 5.04 6.93
C MET A 1 -3.10 4.14 7.08
N LYS A 2 -4.03 4.41 8.02
CA LYS A 2 -5.24 3.56 8.17
C LYS A 2 -6.12 3.49 6.91
N GLU A 3 -6.15 4.55 6.10
CA GLU A 3 -6.95 4.57 4.86
C GLU A 3 -6.27 3.81 3.70
N MET A 4 -4.94 3.86 3.59
CA MET A 4 -4.19 3.11 2.57
C MET A 4 -4.34 1.60 2.73
N LEU A 5 -4.36 1.11 3.98
CA LEU A 5 -4.57 -0.32 4.28
C LEU A 5 -6.03 -0.78 4.12
N ASN A 6 -6.97 0.15 3.92
CA ASN A 6 -8.36 -0.17 3.59
C ASN A 6 -8.60 -0.24 2.07
N THR A 7 -7.69 0.32 1.26
CA THR A 7 -7.67 0.13 -0.19
C THR A 7 -7.09 -1.24 -0.54
N SER A 8 -7.79 -1.97 -1.41
CA SER A 8 -7.34 -3.26 -1.94
C SER A 8 -5.98 -3.08 -2.63
N GLY A 9 -4.98 -3.88 -2.22
CA GLY A 9 -3.66 -3.93 -2.86
C GLY A 9 -2.50 -3.35 -2.05
N PHE A 10 -2.75 -2.70 -0.91
CA PHE A 10 -1.69 -2.28 0.01
C PHE A 10 -1.49 -3.29 1.13
N GLY A 11 -0.31 -3.91 1.17
CA GLY A 11 0.18 -4.73 2.26
C GLY A 11 1.07 -3.92 3.20
N TYR A 12 1.19 -4.39 4.44
CA TYR A 12 2.22 -3.91 5.35
C TYR A 12 3.19 -5.06 5.62
N ASP A 13 4.48 -4.83 5.35
CA ASP A 13 5.54 -5.74 5.74
C ASP A 13 6.00 -5.39 7.17
N PRO A 14 5.71 -6.25 8.17
CA PRO A 14 6.11 -6.03 9.56
C PRO A 14 7.62 -6.22 9.79
N ILE A 15 8.33 -6.91 8.90
CA ILE A 15 9.77 -7.19 9.02
C ILE A 15 10.56 -5.94 8.64
N ASN A 16 10.31 -5.40 7.44
CA ASN A 16 10.96 -4.19 6.97
C ASN A 16 10.25 -2.90 7.44
N LYS A 17 9.10 -3.02 8.10
CA LYS A 17 8.26 -1.92 8.61
C LYS A 17 7.86 -0.93 7.52
N CYS A 18 7.58 -1.42 6.32
CA CYS A 18 7.19 -0.63 5.16
C CYS A 18 5.87 -1.10 4.56
N ILE A 19 5.32 -0.28 3.66
CA ILE A 19 4.14 -0.63 2.87
C ILE A 19 4.64 -1.32 1.60
N GLU A 20 4.11 -2.50 1.32
CA GLU A 20 4.33 -3.23 0.07
C GLU A 20 3.07 -3.14 -0.78
N VAL A 21 3.24 -2.79 -2.05
CA VAL A 21 2.13 -2.56 -2.97
C VAL A 21 2.62 -2.64 -4.40
N ASP A 22 1.78 -3.17 -5.27
CA ASP A 22 2.06 -3.19 -6.70
C ASP A 22 2.21 -1.76 -7.25
N PRO A 23 3.22 -1.48 -8.12
CA PRO A 23 3.43 -0.15 -8.67
C PRO A 23 2.19 0.45 -9.35
N GLN A 24 1.35 -0.39 -9.95
CA GLN A 24 0.10 0.06 -10.57
C GLN A 24 -0.92 0.55 -9.53
N VAL A 25 -1.11 -0.19 -8.43
CA VAL A 25 -1.99 0.20 -7.32
C VAL A 25 -1.48 1.47 -6.64
N TRP A 26 -0.15 1.63 -6.56
CA TRP A 26 0.45 2.88 -6.08
C TRP A 26 0.11 4.07 -6.99
N ASN A 27 0.24 3.90 -8.32
CA ASN A 27 -0.09 4.93 -9.29
C ASN A 27 -1.57 5.32 -9.25
N ASP A 28 -2.47 4.34 -9.15
CA ASP A 28 -3.92 4.59 -9.06
C ASP A 28 -4.32 5.31 -7.77
N TYR A 29 -3.56 5.15 -6.68
CA TYR A 29 -3.81 5.82 -5.40
C TYR A 29 -3.31 7.28 -5.35
N ILE A 30 -2.23 7.61 -6.06
CA ILE A 30 -1.64 8.96 -6.05
C ILE A 30 -2.29 9.92 -7.05
N GLU A 31 -3.09 9.41 -7.98
CA GLU A 31 -3.89 10.20 -8.92
C GLU A 31 -5.10 10.88 -8.23
#